data_AF-A0A7G8J1N5-F1
#
_entry.id   AF-A0A7G8J1N5-F1
#
_cell.length_a   1.000
_cell.length_b   1.000
_cell.length_c   1.000
_cell.angle_alpha   90.00
_cell.angle_beta   90.00
_cell.angle_gamma   90.00
#
_symmetry.space_group_name_H-M   'P 1'
#
loop_
_entity.id
_entity.type
_entity.pdbx_description
1 polymer ?
#
loop_
_entity_poly.entity_id
_entity_poly.type
_entity_poly.pdbx_seq_one_letter_code
_entity_poly.pdbx_strand_id
1 'polypeptide(L)' 'MNFQGSLEELQSVVAQLNVPCHWQHKGAYELALFDDGVSNLKLNWWPQTGEIRLVGDPEVRNDIQGRIQALLLELQQD' A
#
# COMPACT_ATOMS: atom_id res chain seq x y z
N MET A 1 0.96 3.24 8.81
CA MET A 1 -0.49 3.56 8.89
C MET A 1 -1.25 2.26 9.18
N ASN A 2 -2.55 2.30 9.51
CA ASN A 2 -3.34 1.09 9.77
C ASN A 2 -4.58 1.03 8.88
N PHE A 3 -4.92 -0.17 8.43
CA PHE A 3 -6.10 -0.48 7.62
C PHE A 3 -6.64 -1.87 7.99
N GLN A 4 -7.88 -1.93 8.47
CA GLN A 4 -8.55 -3.18 8.87
C GLN A 4 -9.63 -3.61 7.85
N GLY A 5 -9.28 -3.63 6.57
CA GLY A 5 -10.13 -4.19 5.52
C GLY A 5 -9.58 -5.51 4.96
N SER A 6 -10.07 -5.86 3.78
CA SER A 6 -9.64 -7.00 2.99
C SER A 6 -8.46 -6.65 2.07
N LEU A 7 -7.79 -7.70 1.56
CA LEU A 7 -6.75 -7.53 0.54
C LEU A 7 -7.28 -6.87 -0.74
N GLU A 8 -8.50 -7.22 -1.14
CA GLU A 8 -9.13 -6.71 -2.36
C GLU A 8 -9.40 -5.20 -2.28
N GLU A 9 -9.86 -4.72 -1.11
CA GLU A 9 -10.04 -3.29 -0.86
C GLU A 9 -8.70 -2.56 -0.89
N LEU A 10 -7.67 -3.12 -0.24
CA LEU A 10 -6.33 -2.53 -0.26
C LEU A 10 -5.73 -2.50 -1.67
N GLN A 11 -5.91 -3.56 -2.45
CA GLN A 11 -5.50 -3.63 -3.86
C GLN A 11 -6.20 -2.56 -4.69
N SER A 12 -7.50 -2.37 -4.47
CA SER A 12 -8.29 -1.33 -5.15
C SER A 12 -7.78 0.07 -4.80
N VAL A 13 -7.42 0.33 -3.54
CA VAL A 13 -6.80 1.59 -3.10
C VAL A 13 -5.44 1.80 -3.77
N VAL A 14 -4.59 0.78 -3.78
CA VAL A 14 -3.26 0.86 -4.41
C VAL A 14 -3.37 1.05 -5.93
N ALA A 15 -4.34 0.44 -6.58
CA ALA A 15 -4.58 0.60 -8.02
C ALA A 15 -4.91 2.05 -8.41
N GLN A 16 -5.60 2.79 -7.54
CA GLN A 16 -5.91 4.22 -7.76
C GLN A 16 -4.67 5.13 -7.77
N LEU A 17 -3.52 4.63 -7.31
CA LEU A 17 -2.27 5.40 -7.38
C LEU A 17 -1.75 5.56 -8.82
N ASN A 18 -2.27 4.77 -9.78
CA ASN A 18 -1.80 4.72 -11.17
C ASN A 18 -0.30 4.41 -11.30
N VAL A 19 0.26 3.66 -10.34
CA VAL A 19 1.62 3.15 -10.38
C VAL A 19 1.54 1.63 -10.51
N PRO A 20 2.10 1.03 -11.58
CA PRO A 20 2.14 -0.42 -11.73
C PRO A 20 2.79 -1.08 -10.52
N CYS A 21 2.20 -2.17 -10.05
CA CYS A 21 2.78 -2.97 -8.99
C CYS A 21 2.41 -4.45 -9.09
N HIS A 22 3.24 -5.28 -8.47
CA HIS A 22 3.03 -6.71 -8.35
C HIS A 22 2.83 -7.12 -6.89
N TRP A 23 1.79 -7.91 -6.64
CA TRP A 23 1.48 -8.43 -5.32
C TRP A 23 2.12 -9.80 -5.06
N GLN A 24 2.63 -9.99 -3.85
CA GLN A 24 3.23 -11.23 -3.39
C GLN A 24 2.74 -11.56 -1.98
N HIS A 25 2.18 -12.76 -1.83
CA HIS A 25 1.85 -13.31 -0.53
C HIS A 25 3.12 -13.80 0.18
N LYS A 26 3.36 -13.36 1.42
CA LYS A 26 4.54 -13.70 2.24
C LYS A 26 4.17 -14.44 3.54
N GLY A 27 3.03 -15.13 3.55
CA GLY A 27 2.54 -15.89 4.70
C GLY A 27 1.87 -14.98 5.73
N ALA A 28 2.66 -14.17 6.45
CA ALA A 28 2.16 -13.30 7.51
C ALA A 28 1.69 -11.92 7.02
N TYR A 29 2.07 -11.54 5.80
CA TYR A 29 1.76 -10.24 5.21
C TYR A 29 1.65 -10.34 3.69
N GLU A 30 1.04 -9.32 3.11
CA GLU A 30 0.98 -9.08 1.67
C GLU A 30 1.98 -7.99 1.30
N LEU A 31 2.66 -8.19 0.18
CA LEU A 31 3.69 -7.28 -0.33
C LEU A 31 3.29 -6.77 -1.71
N ALA A 32 3.15 -5.46 -1.88
CA ALA A 32 3.11 -4.83 -3.20
C ALA A 32 4.50 -4.27 -3.54
N LEU A 33 5.05 -4.68 -4.68
CA LEU A 33 6.29 -4.15 -5.25
C LEU A 33 5.92 -3.17 -6.36
N PHE A 34 6.31 -1.90 -6.24
CA PHE A 34 6.00 -0.88 -7.25
C PHE A 34 7.05 -0.88 -8.35
N ASP A 35 6.62 -0.96 -9.60
CA ASP A 35 7.48 -1.04 -10.78
C ASP A 35 7.74 0.35 -11.36
N ASP A 36 8.27 1.26 -10.54
CA ASP A 36 8.62 2.62 -10.97
C ASP A 36 10.05 2.75 -11.50
N GLY A 37 10.83 1.66 -11.45
CA GLY A 37 12.19 1.57 -11.97
C GLY A 37 13.25 2.37 -11.20
N VAL A 38 12.89 3.08 -10.12
CA VAL A 38 13.78 4.07 -9.47
C VAL A 38 13.76 3.95 -7.95
N SER A 39 12.60 3.89 -7.32
CA SER A 39 12.50 4.09 -5.85
C SER A 39 12.65 2.82 -5.02
N ASN A 40 12.56 1.65 -5.67
CA ASN A 40 12.40 0.35 -5.02
C ASN A 40 11.26 0.35 -3.98
N LEU A 41 10.18 1.09 -4.24
CA LEU A 41 9.06 1.23 -3.32
C LEU A 41 8.33 -0.09 -3.13
N LYS A 42 7.99 -0.36 -1.87
CA LYS A 42 7.27 -1.54 -1.41
C LYS A 42 6.23 -1.15 -0.39
N LEU A 43 5.07 -1.76 -0.45
CA LEU A 43 4.07 -1.73 0.60
C LEU A 43 3.98 -3.12 1.24
N ASN A 44 4.15 -3.18 2.55
CA ASN A 44 3.87 -4.38 3.34
C ASN A 44 2.59 -4.16 4.14
N TRP A 45 1.68 -5.13 4.11
CA TRP A 45 0.44 -5.11 4.89
C TRP A 45 0.22 -6.41 5.67
N TRP A 46 0.05 -6.29 6.98
CA TRP A 46 -0.25 -7.41 7.86
C TRP A 46 -1.75 -7.48 8.15
N PRO A 47 -2.50 -8.45 7.60
CA PRO A 47 -3.96 -8.52 7.76
C PRO A 47 -4.38 -8.74 9.23
N GLN A 48 -3.54 -9.41 10.03
CA GLN A 48 -3.85 -9.67 11.44
C GLN A 48 -3.87 -8.40 12.31
N THR A 49 -3.03 -7.41 11.99
CA THR A 49 -2.92 -6.16 12.76
C THR A 49 -3.50 -4.96 12.02
N GLY A 50 -3.68 -5.09 10.72
CA GLY A 50 -3.97 -4.00 9.79
C GLY A 50 -2.77 -3.09 9.51
N GLU A 51 -1.58 -3.42 10.01
CA GLU A 51 -0.41 -2.55 9.86
C GLU A 51 0.01 -2.45 8.39
N ILE A 52 0.19 -1.21 7.91
CA ILE A 52 0.77 -0.90 6.60
C ILE A 52 2.10 -0.17 6.81
N ARG A 53 3.16 -0.68 6.19
CA ARG A 53 4.47 -0.03 6.10
C ARG A 53 4.92 0.13 4.65
N LEU A 54 5.38 1.33 4.31
CA LEU A 54 6.06 1.59 3.06
C LEU A 54 7.59 1.61 3.25
N VAL A 55 8.31 1.04 2.30
CA VAL A 55 9.78 0.96 2.29
C VAL A 55 10.26 1.37 0.90
N GLY A 56 11.29 2.20 0.79
CA GLY A 56 11.80 2.71 -0.49
C GLY A 56 12.45 4.07 -0.32
N ASP A 57 12.72 4.73 -1.44
CA ASP A 57 13.21 6.11 -1.47
C ASP A 57 12.32 7.05 -0.63
N PRO A 58 12.89 7.90 0.26
CA PRO A 58 12.10 8.74 1.16
C PRO A 58 11.16 9.73 0.47
N GLU A 59 11.57 10.33 -0.65
CA GLU A 59 10.78 11.36 -1.34
C GLU A 59 9.53 10.73 -1.96
N VAL A 60 9.72 9.64 -2.72
CA VAL A 60 8.62 8.89 -3.35
C VAL A 60 7.74 8.24 -2.29
N ARG A 61 8.35 7.64 -1.25
CA ARG A 61 7.61 6.97 -0.17
C ARG A 61 6.68 7.93 0.54
N ASN A 62 7.12 9.14 0.87
CA ASN A 62 6.31 10.09 1.62
C ASN A 62 5.10 10.59 0.80
N ASP A 63 5.28 10.84 -0.50
CA ASP A 63 4.18 11.19 -1.41
C ASP A 63 3.13 10.07 -1.49
N ILE A 64 3.58 8.86 -1.83
CA ILE A 64 2.68 7.70 -1.94
C ILE A 64 2.00 7.38 -0.61
N GLN A 65 2.71 7.52 0.52
CA GLN A 65 2.12 7.36 1.84
C GLN A 65 0.95 8.30 2.07
N GLY A 66 1.10 9.58 1.74
CA GLY A 66 0.03 10.58 1.87
C GLY A 66 -1.17 10.26 1.00
N ARG A 67 -0.94 9.85 -0.25
CA ARG A 67 -2.01 9.49 -1.20
C ARG A 67 -2.78 8.25 -0.75
N ILE A 68 -2.10 7.20 -0.32
CA ILE A 68 -2.74 6.00 0.23
C ILE A 68 -3.57 6.36 1.46
N GLN A 69 -3.01 7.17 2.37
CA GLN A 69 -3.71 7.57 3.58
C GLN A 69 -5.00 8.36 3.26
N ALA A 70 -4.98 9.25 2.27
CA ALA A 70 -6.17 9.97 1.83
C ALA A 70 -7.25 9.01 1.29
N LEU A 71 -6.88 8.10 0.38
CA LEU A 71 -7.80 7.11 -0.20
C LEU A 71 -8.40 6.16 0.84
N LEU A 72 -7.60 5.75 1.83
CA LEU A 72 -8.09 4.90 2.92
C LEU A 72 -9.09 5.64 3.82
N LEU A 73 -8.91 6.94 4.04
CA LEU A 73 -9.86 7.74 4.81
C LEU A 73 -11.18 7.93 4.07
N GLU A 74 -11.15 8.08 2.75
CA GLU A 74 -12.36 8.15 1.91
C GLU A 74 -13.15 6.84 1.98
N LEU A 75 -12.48 5.69 1.85
CA LEU A 75 -13.10 4.37 1.92
C LEU A 75 -13.79 4.09 3.28
N GLN A 76 -13.32 4.70 4.36
CA GLN A 76 -13.89 4.53 5.70
C GLN A 76 -15.11 5.41 5.99
N GLN A 77 -15.47 6.31 5.07
CA GLN A 77 -16.63 7.19 5.21
C GLN A 77 -17.87 6.71 4.44
N ASP A 78 -17.72 5.69 3.59
CA ASP A 78 -18.80 4.96 2.91
C ASP A 78 -19.27 3.73 3.70
#